data_AF-A0A532UCX0-F1
#
_entry.id   AF-A0A532UCX0-F1
#
_cell.length_a   1.000
_cell.length_b   1.000
_cell.length_c   1.000
_cell.angle_alpha   90.00
_cell.angle_beta   90.00
_cell.angle_gamma   90.00
#
_symmetry.space_group_name_H-M   'P 1'
#
loop_
_entity.id
_entity.type
_entity.pdbx_description
1 polymer ?
#
loop_
_entity_poly.entity_id
_entity_poly.type
_entity_poly.pdbx_seq_one_letter_code
_entity_poly.pdbx_strand_id
1 'polypeptide(L)'
;MDPYQVYYISPNIMKNTIYGPADVPNPAAVSGMIKGGDWDRRTLPVEELDIIRGAKDRFVKGIAWEQTEYYQSHLDRISNGEPWRGCKSKEDLDAYCARFDRLYQAIKNNGYKPQSEILKNEYGITGATEHEITVHIDRDGHYLFCDGRHRLAIALVLGIDKIPVKVCIRHAEWQAFCTEILNVAQKNGGKVYQPTTHPDLQGIPSAHGEKRFHIIREHLPKNKGSLLDIGASWGYFCHRFEELGFDCYAVEASLENVYFMKKLKTAENRKFTVIAESIFTYEIYCRFDVVFALNIFHHFLKTKDAYEELVALLGRMDTDMMFFEPHHTSEPQMIGAYRNYGPDEFVQFLLQHTNLTNSGHIATAEDKRPIYKLWK
;
A
#
# COMPACT_ATOMS: atom_id res chain seq x y z
N MET A 1 -16.35 7.44 5.75
CA MET A 1 -15.85 6.05 5.84
C MET A 1 -16.53 5.38 7.02
N ASP A 2 -16.75 4.06 6.95
CA ASP A 2 -17.43 3.31 8.00
C ASP A 2 -16.51 3.16 9.25
N PRO A 3 -16.89 3.70 10.43
CA PRO A 3 -16.08 3.61 11.64
C PRO A 3 -15.98 2.20 12.22
N TYR A 4 -16.77 1.24 11.76
CA TYR A 4 -16.78 -0.15 12.22
C TYR A 4 -16.14 -1.12 11.23
N GLN A 5 -15.67 -0.61 10.09
CA GLN A 5 -14.97 -1.42 9.09
C GLN A 5 -13.72 -2.07 9.71
N VAL A 6 -13.64 -3.40 9.55
CA VAL A 6 -12.43 -4.17 9.86
C VAL A 6 -11.55 -4.19 8.61
N TYR A 7 -10.30 -3.78 8.77
CA TYR A 7 -9.31 -3.76 7.69
C TYR A 7 -8.40 -4.97 7.81
N TYR A 8 -8.07 -5.61 6.69
CA TYR A 8 -7.07 -6.68 6.64
C TYR A 8 -5.76 -6.11 6.13
N ILE A 9 -4.84 -5.82 7.05
CA ILE A 9 -3.55 -5.17 6.74
C ILE A 9 -2.39 -6.08 7.08
N SER A 10 -1.25 -5.90 6.41
CA SER A 10 -0.03 -6.60 6.81
C SER A 10 0.46 -6.09 8.16
N PRO A 11 0.82 -6.95 9.13
CA PRO A 11 1.41 -6.52 10.39
C PRO A 11 2.63 -5.60 10.20
N ASN A 12 3.37 -5.79 9.10
CA ASN A 12 4.59 -5.06 8.80
C ASN A 12 4.38 -3.59 8.43
N ILE A 13 3.16 -3.15 8.11
CA ILE A 13 2.89 -1.73 7.84
C ILE A 13 2.83 -0.90 9.13
N MET A 14 2.54 -1.54 10.27
CA MET A 14 2.54 -0.88 11.58
C MET A 14 3.96 -0.76 12.09
N LYS A 15 4.65 0.32 11.70
CA LYS A 15 6.05 0.56 12.12
C LYS A 15 6.15 1.15 13.52
N ASN A 16 5.15 1.92 13.92
CA ASN A 16 5.20 2.74 15.12
C ASN A 16 3.94 2.57 15.98
N THR A 17 4.08 2.86 17.26
CA THR A 17 2.98 3.05 18.22
C THR A 17 3.10 4.45 18.83
N ILE A 18 1.99 5.01 19.30
CA ILE A 18 2.03 6.25 20.10
C ILE A 18 2.81 5.99 21.40
N TYR A 19 3.67 6.95 21.79
CA TYR A 19 4.53 6.87 22.96
C TYR A 19 4.26 7.98 23.97
N GLY A 20 4.14 7.60 25.24
CA GLY A 20 3.92 8.51 26.36
C GLY A 20 2.47 9.02 26.46
N PRO A 21 2.21 10.03 27.31
CA PRO A 21 0.89 10.66 27.40
C PRO A 21 0.61 11.38 26.08
N ALA A 22 -0.30 10.82 25.30
CA ALA A 22 -0.89 11.49 24.16
C ALA A 22 -2.31 11.93 24.53
N ASP A 23 -2.71 13.09 24.02
CA ASP A 23 -4.11 13.49 24.02
C ASP A 23 -4.86 12.62 23.02
N VAL A 24 -5.11 11.37 23.40
CA VAL A 24 -5.97 10.42 22.68
C VAL A 24 -6.93 9.81 23.69
N PRO A 25 -8.24 9.75 23.37
CA PRO A 25 -9.19 9.09 24.24
C PRO A 25 -8.90 7.59 24.31
N ASN A 26 -9.47 6.94 25.33
CA ASN A 26 -9.34 5.49 25.48
C ASN A 26 -9.78 4.78 24.17
N PRO A 27 -8.88 4.03 23.49
CA PRO A 27 -9.17 3.33 22.25
C PRO A 27 -10.33 2.34 22.34
N ALA A 28 -10.59 1.78 23.53
CA ALA A 28 -11.74 0.92 23.78
C ALA A 28 -13.09 1.66 23.67
N ALA A 29 -13.08 2.99 23.85
CA ALA A 29 -14.27 3.83 23.83
C ALA A 29 -14.46 4.60 22.52
N VAL A 30 -13.59 4.40 21.51
CA VAL A 30 -13.66 5.12 20.23
C VAL A 30 -13.56 4.18 19.02
N SER A 31 -14.39 4.46 18.02
CA SER A 31 -14.38 3.80 16.72
C SER A 31 -14.47 4.87 15.63
N GLY A 32 -13.46 4.96 14.77
CA GLY A 32 -13.41 5.91 13.66
C GLY A 32 -13.51 7.40 14.02
N MET A 33 -13.04 7.82 15.21
CA MET A 33 -13.02 9.23 15.59
C MET A 33 -12.07 10.04 14.70
N ILE A 34 -12.43 11.27 14.36
CA ILE A 34 -11.55 12.21 13.65
C ILE A 34 -10.98 13.20 14.68
N LYS A 35 -9.64 13.30 14.77
CA LYS A 35 -8.98 14.21 15.72
C LYS A 35 -7.74 14.87 15.12
N GLY A 36 -7.67 16.20 15.20
CA GLY A 36 -6.47 16.97 14.86
C GLY A 36 -5.52 17.12 16.05
N GLY A 37 -4.46 17.90 15.86
CA GLY A 37 -3.44 18.16 16.87
C GLY A 37 -2.17 17.35 16.64
N ASP A 38 -1.37 17.15 17.68
CA ASP A 38 -0.04 16.56 17.58
C ASP A 38 0.10 15.20 18.27
N TRP A 39 -1.05 14.52 18.49
CA TRP A 39 -1.11 13.25 19.19
C TRP A 39 -0.34 12.12 18.49
N ASP A 40 -0.10 12.26 17.19
CA ASP A 40 0.59 11.31 16.32
C ASP A 40 2.12 11.52 16.25
N ARG A 41 2.66 12.61 16.81
CA ARG A 41 4.08 12.95 16.65
C ARG A 41 5.03 12.18 17.55
N ARG A 42 4.60 11.86 18.77
CA ARG A 42 5.43 11.11 19.72
C ARG A 42 5.19 9.62 19.53
N THR A 43 6.10 8.99 18.82
CA THR A 43 6.01 7.56 18.50
C THR A 43 7.23 6.78 18.98
N LEU A 44 7.03 5.47 19.11
CA LEU A 44 8.06 4.48 19.40
C LEU A 44 7.95 3.38 18.34
N PRO A 45 9.06 2.86 17.79
CA PRO A 45 9.00 1.70 16.91
C PRO A 45 8.34 0.52 17.60
N VAL A 46 7.44 -0.18 16.90
CA VAL A 46 6.75 -1.34 17.49
C VAL A 46 7.73 -2.41 17.95
N GLU A 47 8.86 -2.54 17.25
CA GLU A 47 9.90 -3.53 17.56
C GLU A 47 10.59 -3.30 18.92
N GLU A 48 10.53 -2.07 19.46
CA GLU A 48 11.10 -1.75 20.77
C GLU A 48 10.18 -2.14 21.94
N LEU A 49 8.90 -2.46 21.64
CA LEU A 49 7.96 -2.96 22.65
C LEU A 49 8.51 -4.25 23.27
N ASP A 50 8.61 -4.22 24.60
CA ASP A 50 9.08 -5.30 25.46
C ASP A 50 8.52 -6.68 25.09
N ILE A 51 7.21 -6.76 24.88
CA ILE A 51 6.50 -7.99 24.51
C ILE A 51 6.82 -8.48 23.10
N ILE A 52 7.13 -7.57 22.15
CA ILE A 52 7.55 -7.96 20.80
C ILE A 52 8.97 -8.53 20.84
N ARG A 53 9.87 -7.92 21.63
CA ARG A 53 11.21 -8.47 21.89
C ARG A 53 11.13 -9.82 22.59
N GLY A 54 10.32 -9.92 23.65
CA GLY A 54 10.08 -11.18 24.37
C GLY A 54 9.51 -12.29 23.47
N ALA A 55 8.58 -11.96 22.58
CA ALA A 55 8.05 -12.91 21.61
C ALA A 55 9.12 -13.40 20.62
N LYS A 56 9.99 -12.51 20.11
CA LYS A 56 11.12 -12.91 19.26
C LYS A 56 12.07 -13.84 20.02
N ASP A 57 12.43 -13.51 21.26
CA ASP A 57 13.31 -14.35 22.08
C ASP A 57 12.72 -15.73 22.34
N ARG A 58 11.45 -15.77 22.75
CA ARG A 58 10.77 -17.04 23.04
C ARG A 58 10.56 -17.89 21.80
N PHE A 59 9.95 -17.33 20.76
CA PHE A 59 9.38 -18.11 19.66
C PHE A 59 10.29 -18.23 18.43
N VAL A 60 11.26 -17.32 18.28
CA VAL A 60 12.25 -17.38 17.19
C VAL A 60 13.57 -17.95 17.72
N LYS A 61 14.07 -17.46 18.86
CA LYS A 61 15.35 -17.91 19.43
C LYS A 61 15.23 -19.13 20.36
N GLY A 62 14.02 -19.52 20.74
CA GLY A 62 13.78 -20.68 21.60
C GLY A 62 14.18 -20.49 23.07
N ILE A 63 14.34 -19.25 23.51
CA ILE A 63 14.77 -18.94 24.89
C ILE A 63 13.61 -19.25 25.85
N ALA A 64 13.93 -19.87 26.99
CA ALA A 64 12.95 -20.09 28.06
C ALA A 64 12.47 -18.75 28.61
N TRP A 65 11.19 -18.60 28.95
CA TRP A 65 10.64 -17.30 29.38
C TRP A 65 11.45 -16.71 30.51
N GLU A 66 11.81 -17.53 31.50
CA GLU A 66 12.60 -17.21 32.68
C GLU A 66 13.99 -16.67 32.35
N GLN A 67 14.49 -16.83 31.13
CA GLN A 67 15.79 -16.32 30.68
C GLN A 67 15.65 -15.08 29.78
N THR A 68 14.43 -14.69 29.41
CA THR A 68 14.19 -13.49 28.58
C THR A 68 14.29 -12.22 29.42
N GLU A 69 14.82 -11.14 28.82
CA GLU A 69 14.82 -9.79 29.43
C GLU A 69 13.40 -9.34 29.77
N TYR A 70 12.43 -9.71 28.91
CA TYR A 70 11.01 -9.47 29.12
C TYR A 70 10.54 -10.05 30.46
N TYR A 71 10.76 -11.33 30.72
CA TYR A 71 10.30 -11.95 31.96
C TYR A 71 11.04 -11.41 33.19
N GLN A 72 12.38 -11.31 33.11
CA GLN A 72 13.20 -10.86 34.24
C GLN A 72 12.83 -9.45 34.69
N SER A 73 12.69 -8.50 33.75
CA SER A 73 12.29 -7.13 34.07
C SER A 73 10.90 -7.04 34.73
N HIS A 74 9.96 -7.90 34.35
CA HIS A 74 8.63 -7.94 34.96
C HIS A 74 8.64 -8.63 36.32
N LEU A 75 9.43 -9.70 36.49
CA LEU A 75 9.60 -10.37 37.78
C LEU A 75 10.22 -9.45 38.82
N ASP A 76 11.24 -8.66 38.44
CA ASP A 76 11.88 -7.69 39.32
C ASP A 76 10.88 -6.63 39.81
N ARG A 77 10.03 -6.11 38.91
CA ARG A 77 8.97 -5.15 39.27
C ARG A 77 7.94 -5.73 40.23
N ILE A 78 7.48 -6.94 39.95
CA ILE A 78 6.53 -7.65 40.83
C ILE A 78 7.15 -7.89 42.21
N SER A 79 8.42 -8.30 42.25
CA SER A 79 9.17 -8.54 43.50
C SER A 79 9.38 -7.27 44.31
N ASN A 80 9.50 -6.12 43.65
CA ASN A 80 9.56 -4.79 44.27
C ASN A 80 8.18 -4.24 44.67
N GLY A 81 7.11 -5.03 44.55
CA GLY A 81 5.76 -4.67 44.97
C GLY A 81 4.98 -3.82 43.95
N GLU A 82 5.43 -3.73 42.69
CA GLU A 82 4.68 -3.10 41.61
C GLU A 82 3.81 -4.14 40.89
N PRO A 83 2.47 -4.15 41.07
CA PRO A 83 1.62 -5.08 40.35
C PRO A 83 1.66 -4.76 38.85
N TRP A 84 1.86 -5.79 38.02
CA TRP A 84 1.91 -5.62 36.58
C TRP A 84 0.86 -6.49 35.89
N ARG A 85 -0.08 -5.86 35.16
CA ARG A 85 -1.18 -6.52 34.44
C ARG A 85 -1.95 -7.57 35.27
N GLY A 86 -2.10 -7.31 36.57
CA GLY A 86 -2.77 -8.20 37.52
C GLY A 86 -1.88 -9.30 38.12
N CYS A 87 -0.64 -9.46 37.65
CA CYS A 87 0.34 -10.37 38.23
C CYS A 87 0.92 -9.76 39.50
N LYS A 88 0.92 -10.55 40.58
CA LYS A 88 1.44 -10.17 41.91
C LYS A 88 2.49 -11.15 42.44
N SER A 89 2.68 -12.28 41.77
CA SER A 89 3.72 -13.25 42.11
C SER A 89 4.40 -13.81 40.86
N LYS A 90 5.46 -14.60 41.08
CA LYS A 90 6.13 -15.35 40.02
C LYS A 90 5.17 -16.31 39.32
N GLU A 91 4.32 -16.99 40.08
CA GLU A 91 3.35 -17.97 39.58
C GLU A 91 2.32 -17.31 38.65
N ASP A 92 1.88 -16.08 38.97
CA ASP A 92 1.00 -15.30 38.09
C ASP A 92 1.70 -14.99 36.76
N LEU A 93 2.98 -14.60 36.81
CA LEU A 93 3.78 -14.31 35.62
C LEU A 93 4.03 -15.57 34.77
N ASP A 94 4.30 -16.71 35.41
CA ASP A 94 4.42 -18.01 34.74
C ASP A 94 3.11 -18.38 34.02
N ALA A 95 1.97 -18.23 34.71
CA ALA A 95 0.66 -18.48 34.13
C ALA A 95 0.35 -17.54 32.95
N TYR A 96 0.79 -16.28 33.04
CA TYR A 96 0.67 -15.30 31.96
C TYR A 96 1.49 -15.71 30.73
N CYS A 97 2.76 -16.05 30.91
CA CYS A 97 3.62 -16.53 29.82
C CYS A 97 3.09 -17.84 29.20
N ALA A 98 2.56 -18.75 30.01
CA ALA A 98 1.93 -19.98 29.53
C ALA A 98 0.67 -19.69 28.70
N ARG A 99 -0.13 -18.66 29.04
CA ARG A 99 -1.25 -18.21 28.20
C ARG A 99 -0.75 -17.67 26.85
N PHE A 100 0.38 -16.97 26.84
CA PHE A 100 0.96 -16.45 25.61
C PHE A 100 1.46 -17.58 24.70
N ASP A 101 2.15 -18.59 25.27
CA ASP A 101 2.55 -19.81 24.55
C ASP A 101 1.33 -20.53 23.93
N ARG A 102 0.23 -20.68 24.69
CA ARG A 102 -1.01 -21.27 24.17
C ARG A 102 -1.60 -20.49 23.00
N LEU A 103 -1.62 -19.16 23.09
CA LEU A 103 -2.10 -18.30 22.01
C LEU A 103 -1.22 -18.43 20.76
N TYR A 104 0.10 -18.46 20.94
CA TYR A 104 1.05 -18.69 19.85
C TYR A 104 0.79 -20.03 19.16
N GLN A 105 0.66 -21.13 19.92
CA GLN A 105 0.38 -22.45 19.35
C GLN A 105 -0.98 -22.49 18.63
N ALA A 106 -2.00 -21.83 19.19
CA ALA A 106 -3.32 -21.77 18.56
C ALA A 106 -3.27 -21.06 17.21
N ILE A 107 -2.60 -19.91 17.11
CA ILE A 107 -2.46 -19.14 15.85
C ILE A 107 -1.55 -19.87 14.86
N LYS A 108 -0.45 -20.47 15.34
CA LYS A 108 0.48 -21.25 14.50
C LYS A 108 -0.21 -22.45 13.86
N ASN A 109 -1.04 -23.17 14.61
CA ASN A 109 -1.65 -24.41 14.13
C ASN A 109 -2.95 -24.17 13.35
N ASN A 110 -3.69 -23.10 13.65
CA ASN A 110 -5.02 -22.87 13.08
C ASN A 110 -5.12 -21.61 12.20
N GLY A 111 -4.02 -20.86 12.03
CA GLY A 111 -4.03 -19.54 11.42
C GLY A 111 -4.58 -18.45 12.35
N TYR A 112 -4.44 -17.19 11.93
CA TYR A 112 -5.05 -16.05 12.62
C TYR A 112 -6.54 -16.00 12.30
N LYS A 113 -7.38 -15.86 13.32
CA LYS A 113 -8.84 -15.72 13.16
C LYS A 113 -9.32 -14.37 13.68
N PRO A 114 -10.22 -13.68 12.95
CA PRO A 114 -10.87 -12.49 13.48
C PRO A 114 -11.70 -12.84 14.72
N GLN A 115 -11.83 -11.88 15.63
CA GLN A 115 -12.60 -12.04 16.85
C GLN A 115 -14.08 -12.28 16.56
N SER A 116 -14.59 -11.78 15.44
CA SER A 116 -15.95 -12.07 14.98
C SER A 116 -16.21 -13.54 14.71
N GLU A 117 -15.20 -14.33 14.32
CA GLU A 117 -15.32 -15.78 14.14
C GLU A 117 -15.16 -16.54 15.46
N ILE A 118 -14.34 -16.03 16.38
CA ILE A 118 -14.10 -16.68 17.68
C ILE A 118 -15.29 -16.46 18.62
N LEU A 119 -15.74 -15.21 18.78
CA LEU A 119 -16.75 -14.81 19.75
C LEU A 119 -18.18 -15.14 19.31
N LYS A 120 -18.43 -15.30 18.00
CA LYS A 120 -19.70 -15.86 17.50
C LYS A 120 -19.97 -17.26 18.03
N ASN A 121 -18.91 -18.04 18.29
CA ASN A 121 -19.03 -19.43 18.72
C ASN A 121 -19.23 -19.59 20.23
N GLU A 122 -18.95 -18.57 21.04
CA GLU A 122 -19.07 -18.66 22.51
C GLU A 122 -20.28 -17.91 23.07
N TYR A 123 -20.71 -16.77 22.49
CA TYR A 123 -21.75 -15.95 23.13
C TYR A 123 -22.77 -15.24 22.23
N GLY A 124 -22.74 -15.40 20.90
CA GLY A 124 -23.78 -14.81 20.03
C GLY A 124 -23.99 -13.28 20.15
N ILE A 125 -22.98 -12.52 20.61
CA ILE A 125 -23.13 -11.10 20.99
C ILE A 125 -22.30 -10.14 20.11
N THR A 126 -22.90 -8.96 19.89
CA THR A 126 -22.35 -7.70 19.38
C THR A 126 -21.14 -7.20 20.20
N GLY A 127 -20.04 -6.79 19.54
CA GLY A 127 -18.84 -6.25 20.23
C GLY A 127 -17.53 -6.97 19.87
N ALA A 128 -17.57 -8.00 19.03
CA ALA A 128 -16.37 -8.73 18.61
C ALA A 128 -15.29 -7.85 17.95
N THR A 129 -15.70 -6.80 17.25
CA THR A 129 -14.78 -5.82 16.65
C THR A 129 -14.04 -4.97 17.69
N GLU A 130 -14.56 -4.84 18.91
CA GLU A 130 -13.90 -4.14 20.02
C GLU A 130 -12.69 -4.89 20.55
N HIS A 131 -12.67 -6.21 20.34
CA HIS A 131 -11.56 -7.06 20.70
C HIS A 131 -10.54 -7.21 19.58
N GLU A 132 -10.69 -6.59 18.40
CA GLU A 132 -9.67 -6.69 17.34
C GLU A 132 -8.37 -5.96 17.70
N ILE A 133 -7.29 -6.20 16.94
CA ILE A 133 -6.11 -5.33 17.04
C ILE A 133 -6.54 -3.92 16.66
N THR A 134 -6.19 -2.93 17.46
CA THR A 134 -6.58 -1.54 17.22
C THR A 134 -5.41 -0.74 16.68
N VAL A 135 -5.74 0.19 15.78
CA VAL A 135 -4.79 1.08 15.13
C VAL A 135 -5.34 2.50 15.07
N HIS A 136 -4.43 3.47 14.98
CA HIS A 136 -4.74 4.83 14.57
C HIS A 136 -4.14 5.08 13.18
N ILE A 137 -4.64 6.10 12.48
CA ILE A 137 -4.04 6.58 11.23
C ILE A 137 -3.54 8.01 11.47
N ASP A 138 -2.24 8.23 11.33
CA ASP A 138 -1.60 9.52 11.55
C ASP A 138 -1.93 10.55 10.45
N ARG A 139 -1.37 11.76 10.55
CA ARG A 139 -1.61 12.84 9.57
C ARG A 139 -1.18 12.53 8.15
N ASP A 140 -0.19 11.65 8.00
CA ASP A 140 0.43 11.28 6.74
C ASP A 140 -0.17 9.99 6.17
N GLY A 141 -1.06 9.32 6.91
CA GLY A 141 -1.73 8.09 6.50
C GLY A 141 -1.09 6.82 7.07
N HIS A 142 -0.05 6.91 7.90
CA HIS A 142 0.55 5.70 8.46
C HIS A 142 -0.33 5.08 9.53
N TYR A 143 -0.35 3.74 9.55
CA TYR A 143 -0.98 2.97 10.60
C TYR A 143 -0.09 2.93 11.85
N LEU A 144 -0.57 3.55 12.92
CA LEU A 144 0.04 3.49 14.25
C LEU A 144 -0.63 2.37 15.06
N PHE A 145 0.17 1.43 15.55
CA PHE A 145 -0.31 0.40 16.46
C PHE A 145 -0.82 1.03 17.77
N CYS A 146 -1.89 0.46 18.33
CA CYS A 146 -2.51 0.94 19.55
C CYS A 146 -2.62 -0.18 20.61
N ASP A 147 -3.44 -1.20 20.37
CA ASP A 147 -3.63 -2.32 21.28
C ASP A 147 -3.78 -3.67 20.56
N GLY A 148 -3.61 -4.77 21.31
CA GLY A 148 -3.54 -6.14 20.78
C GLY A 148 -2.13 -6.71 20.74
N ARG A 149 -1.24 -6.24 21.63
CA ARG A 149 0.22 -6.46 21.59
C ARG A 149 0.64 -7.92 21.40
N HIS A 150 0.01 -8.86 22.10
CA HIS A 150 0.32 -10.29 21.98
C HIS A 150 0.04 -10.83 20.58
N ARG A 151 -1.12 -10.47 20.01
CA ARG A 151 -1.53 -10.94 18.69
C ARG A 151 -0.68 -10.30 17.60
N LEU A 152 -0.33 -9.01 17.75
CA LEU A 152 0.63 -8.37 16.84
C LEU A 152 2.00 -9.06 16.91
N ALA A 153 2.52 -9.30 18.11
CA ALA A 153 3.81 -9.96 18.31
C ALA A 153 3.85 -11.36 17.67
N ILE A 154 2.80 -12.16 17.87
CA ILE A 154 2.67 -13.47 17.24
C ILE A 154 2.58 -13.35 15.72
N ALA A 155 1.76 -12.42 15.21
CA ALA A 155 1.60 -12.22 13.78
C ALA A 155 2.92 -11.83 13.08
N LEU A 156 3.72 -10.97 13.71
CA LEU A 156 5.06 -10.61 13.22
C LEU A 156 6.02 -11.80 13.25
N VAL A 157 6.08 -12.54 14.36
CA VAL A 157 6.96 -13.71 14.53
C VAL A 157 6.63 -14.83 13.53
N LEU A 158 5.35 -15.08 13.29
CA LEU A 158 4.90 -16.12 12.37
C LEU A 158 4.90 -15.68 10.91
N GLY A 159 5.19 -14.40 10.61
CA GLY A 159 5.17 -13.87 9.25
C GLY A 159 3.77 -13.90 8.62
N ILE A 160 2.73 -13.57 9.38
CA ILE A 160 1.35 -13.59 8.89
C ILE A 160 1.15 -12.44 7.89
N ASP A 161 0.66 -12.76 6.69
CA ASP A 161 0.52 -11.81 5.60
C ASP A 161 -0.45 -10.66 5.90
N LYS A 162 -1.62 -10.98 6.46
CA LYS A 162 -2.67 -10.01 6.80
C LYS A 162 -3.38 -10.37 8.10
N ILE A 163 -3.67 -9.36 8.90
CA ILE A 163 -4.44 -9.46 10.14
C ILE A 163 -5.61 -8.46 10.15
N PRO A 164 -6.74 -8.82 10.76
CA PRO A 164 -7.86 -7.90 10.97
C PRO A 164 -7.48 -6.83 12.00
N VAL A 165 -7.75 -5.58 11.66
CA VAL A 165 -7.56 -4.43 12.55
C VAL A 165 -8.77 -3.50 12.52
N LYS A 166 -8.99 -2.79 13.63
CA LYS A 166 -9.99 -1.73 13.77
C LYS A 166 -9.31 -0.36 13.87
N VAL A 167 -9.75 0.58 13.04
CA VAL A 167 -9.28 1.97 13.11
C VAL A 167 -10.04 2.74 14.20
N CYS A 168 -9.34 3.14 15.25
CA CYS A 168 -9.90 3.89 16.37
C CYS A 168 -9.94 5.39 16.11
N ILE A 169 -8.87 5.96 15.57
CA ILE A 169 -8.72 7.40 15.32
C ILE A 169 -8.10 7.60 13.95
N ARG A 170 -8.62 8.55 13.19
CA ARG A 170 -7.97 9.12 12.00
C ARG A 170 -7.57 10.56 12.29
N HIS A 171 -6.37 10.93 11.88
CA HIS A 171 -5.95 12.32 11.96
C HIS A 171 -6.82 13.19 11.04
N ALA A 172 -7.12 14.42 11.48
CA ALA A 172 -7.96 15.34 10.72
C ALA A 172 -7.39 15.65 9.32
N GLU A 173 -6.06 15.79 9.20
CA GLU A 173 -5.38 16.02 7.90
C GLU A 173 -5.51 14.83 6.95
N TRP A 174 -5.31 13.60 7.43
CA TRP A 174 -5.53 12.40 6.62
C TRP A 174 -7.00 12.27 6.18
N GLN A 175 -7.93 12.56 7.10
CA GLN A 175 -9.36 12.54 6.78
C GLN A 175 -9.75 13.61 5.75
N ALA A 176 -9.12 14.79 5.79
CA ALA A 176 -9.30 15.83 4.77
C ALA A 176 -8.81 15.34 3.41
N PHE A 177 -7.63 14.73 3.34
CA PHE A 177 -7.11 14.12 2.12
C PHE A 177 -8.02 13.00 1.57
N CYS A 178 -8.55 12.13 2.43
CA CYS A 178 -9.55 11.13 2.03
C CYS A 178 -10.80 11.79 1.41
N THR A 179 -11.23 12.93 1.97
CA THR A 179 -12.37 13.71 1.44
C THR A 179 -12.07 14.30 0.07
N GLU A 180 -10.84 14.79 -0.17
CA GLU A 180 -10.40 15.26 -1.48
C GLU A 180 -10.46 14.16 -2.53
N ILE A 181 -9.97 12.95 -2.21
CA ILE A 181 -10.06 11.79 -3.10
C ILE A 181 -11.52 11.44 -3.41
N LEU A 182 -12.39 11.40 -2.40
CA LEU A 182 -13.81 11.12 -2.58
C LEU A 182 -14.49 12.18 -3.47
N ASN A 183 -14.11 13.45 -3.35
CA ASN A 183 -14.62 14.52 -4.23
C ASN A 183 -14.17 14.33 -5.68
N VAL A 184 -12.92 13.90 -5.91
CA VAL A 184 -12.44 13.53 -7.26
C VAL A 184 -13.25 12.34 -7.78
N ALA A 185 -13.47 11.32 -6.97
CA ALA A 185 -14.27 10.16 -7.36
C ALA A 185 -15.71 10.56 -7.73
N GLN A 186 -16.35 11.41 -6.92
CA GLN A 186 -17.72 11.89 -7.17
C GLN A 186 -17.85 12.63 -8.50
N LYS A 187 -16.88 13.49 -8.83
CA LYS A 187 -16.84 14.19 -10.13
C LYS A 187 -16.70 13.24 -11.33
N ASN A 188 -16.16 12.04 -11.10
CA ASN A 188 -15.88 11.03 -12.11
C ASN A 188 -16.82 9.80 -12.01
N GLY A 189 -18.09 10.04 -11.66
CA GLY A 189 -19.11 8.97 -11.61
C GLY A 189 -18.92 7.98 -10.45
N GLY A 190 -18.33 8.45 -9.34
CA GLY A 190 -18.05 7.64 -8.16
C GLY A 190 -16.76 6.80 -8.25
N LYS A 191 -15.87 7.11 -9.20
CA LYS A 191 -14.65 6.33 -9.46
C LYS A 191 -13.41 7.23 -9.55
N VAL A 192 -12.30 6.75 -9.00
CA VAL A 192 -10.97 7.32 -9.30
C VAL A 192 -10.40 6.70 -10.58
N TYR A 193 -9.36 7.27 -11.19
CA TYR A 193 -8.81 6.76 -12.45
C TYR A 193 -8.24 5.34 -12.30
N GLN A 194 -7.38 5.14 -11.30
CA GLN A 194 -6.72 3.88 -10.97
C GLN A 194 -7.01 3.51 -9.50
N PRO A 195 -6.85 2.23 -9.10
CA PRO A 195 -7.07 1.82 -7.73
C PRO A 195 -6.09 2.52 -6.79
N THR A 196 -6.49 2.72 -5.53
CA THR A 196 -5.57 3.11 -4.47
C THR A 196 -5.10 1.88 -3.72
N THR A 197 -3.84 1.88 -3.29
CA THR A 197 -3.22 0.74 -2.59
C THR A 197 -3.37 0.84 -1.08
N HIS A 198 -3.46 2.06 -0.55
CA HIS A 198 -3.64 2.32 0.88
C HIS A 198 -4.92 1.65 1.43
N PRO A 199 -4.84 0.81 2.50
CA PRO A 199 -5.98 0.03 2.97
C PRO A 199 -7.21 0.86 3.36
N ASP A 200 -7.02 2.08 3.87
CA ASP A 200 -8.12 3.00 4.21
C ASP A 200 -8.90 3.52 2.99
N LEU A 201 -8.34 3.40 1.78
CA LEU A 201 -8.89 3.93 0.53
C LEU A 201 -9.37 2.84 -0.44
N GLN A 202 -9.13 1.56 -0.14
CA GLN A 202 -9.50 0.43 -1.02
C GLN A 202 -11.01 0.28 -1.27
N GLY A 203 -11.86 0.91 -0.45
CA GLY A 203 -13.30 0.95 -0.66
C GLY A 203 -13.75 1.87 -1.81
N ILE A 204 -12.84 2.69 -2.36
CA ILE A 204 -13.13 3.65 -3.42
C ILE A 204 -12.99 2.96 -4.78
N PRO A 205 -14.07 2.85 -5.59
CA PRO A 205 -14.01 2.21 -6.90
C PRO A 205 -13.09 2.96 -7.86
N SER A 206 -12.56 2.25 -8.86
CA SER A 206 -11.74 2.83 -9.92
C SER A 206 -12.32 2.56 -11.32
N ALA A 207 -11.97 3.43 -12.27
CA ALA A 207 -12.35 3.29 -13.68
C ALA A 207 -11.57 2.15 -14.34
N HIS A 208 -10.29 2.03 -14.01
CA HIS A 208 -9.44 0.93 -14.42
C HIS A 208 -9.04 0.08 -13.22
N GLY A 209 -9.45 -1.19 -13.18
CA GLY A 209 -9.16 -2.11 -12.06
C GLY A 209 -7.73 -2.66 -12.03
N GLU A 210 -7.51 -3.63 -11.13
CA GLU A 210 -6.19 -4.26 -10.91
C GLU A 210 -5.77 -5.23 -12.01
N LYS A 211 -6.67 -5.60 -12.92
CA LYS A 211 -6.40 -6.61 -13.96
C LYS A 211 -5.16 -6.28 -14.80
N ARG A 212 -4.96 -4.99 -15.12
CA ARG A 212 -3.77 -4.52 -15.87
C ARG A 212 -2.46 -4.86 -15.14
N PHE A 213 -2.41 -4.64 -13.83
CA PHE A 213 -1.24 -4.98 -13.02
C PHE A 213 -0.94 -6.48 -13.08
N HIS A 214 -1.94 -7.35 -12.93
CA HIS A 214 -1.75 -8.80 -12.95
C HIS A 214 -1.25 -9.31 -14.32
N ILE A 215 -1.86 -8.83 -15.41
CA ILE A 215 -1.44 -9.16 -16.78
C ILE A 215 0.03 -8.77 -17.00
N ILE A 216 0.38 -7.52 -16.70
CA ILE A 216 1.73 -7.00 -16.94
C ILE A 216 2.75 -7.78 -16.10
N ARG A 217 2.44 -8.02 -14.82
CA ARG A 217 3.32 -8.76 -13.90
C ARG A 217 3.68 -10.15 -14.42
N GLU A 218 2.74 -10.87 -15.02
CA GLU A 218 2.98 -12.22 -15.57
C GLU A 218 3.92 -12.22 -16.79
N HIS A 219 4.09 -11.07 -17.44
CA HIS A 219 4.91 -10.92 -18.64
C HIS A 219 6.28 -10.28 -18.38
N LEU A 220 6.56 -9.92 -17.13
CA LEU A 220 7.87 -9.42 -16.71
C LEU A 220 8.85 -10.57 -16.52
N PRO A 221 10.09 -10.44 -17.03
CA PRO A 221 11.08 -11.51 -16.95
C PRO A 221 11.58 -11.73 -15.51
N LYS A 222 11.66 -10.66 -14.72
CA LYS A 222 12.15 -10.62 -13.34
C LYS A 222 11.43 -9.51 -12.57
N ASN A 223 11.28 -9.69 -11.26
CA ASN A 223 10.73 -8.67 -10.35
C ASN A 223 11.84 -7.72 -9.86
N LYS A 224 12.59 -7.12 -10.78
CA LYS A 224 13.65 -6.14 -10.47
C LYS A 224 14.07 -5.40 -11.73
N GLY A 225 14.69 -4.24 -11.54
CA GLY A 225 15.18 -3.39 -12.62
C GLY A 225 14.62 -1.97 -12.51
N SER A 226 14.97 -1.12 -13.46
CA SER A 226 14.43 0.23 -13.55
C SER A 226 13.13 0.27 -14.37
N LEU A 227 12.11 0.96 -13.84
CA LEU A 227 10.80 1.07 -14.46
C LEU A 227 10.40 2.54 -14.62
N LEU A 228 10.12 2.96 -15.85
CA LEU A 228 9.58 4.28 -16.17
C LEU A 228 8.08 4.20 -16.42
N ASP A 229 7.28 4.91 -15.64
CA ASP A 229 5.83 5.00 -15.78
C ASP A 229 5.44 6.37 -16.36
N ILE A 230 5.08 6.42 -17.64
CA ILE A 230 4.77 7.67 -18.35
C ILE A 230 3.27 7.96 -18.20
N GLY A 231 2.94 9.11 -17.62
CA GLY A 231 1.55 9.43 -17.28
C GLY A 231 1.08 8.66 -16.05
N ALA A 232 1.92 8.65 -15.01
CA ALA A 232 1.75 7.80 -13.83
C ALA A 232 0.50 8.11 -13.00
N SER A 233 -0.21 9.21 -13.26
CA SER A 233 -1.41 9.63 -12.53
C SER A 233 -1.15 9.70 -11.02
N TRP A 234 -1.84 8.92 -10.19
CA TRP A 234 -1.62 8.87 -8.74
C TRP A 234 -0.54 7.86 -8.32
N GLY A 235 0.15 7.25 -9.28
CA GLY A 235 1.30 6.37 -9.05
C GLY A 235 0.97 4.91 -8.76
N TYR A 236 -0.25 4.43 -9.07
CA TYR A 236 -0.70 3.06 -8.74
C TYR A 236 0.31 1.99 -9.17
N PHE A 237 0.81 2.05 -10.39
CA PHE A 237 1.78 1.08 -10.88
C PHE A 237 3.12 1.21 -10.16
N CYS A 238 3.62 2.42 -9.95
CA CYS A 238 4.85 2.64 -9.19
C CYS A 238 4.77 2.08 -7.76
N HIS A 239 3.63 2.26 -7.07
CA HIS A 239 3.37 1.63 -5.77
C HIS A 239 3.48 0.10 -5.83
N ARG A 240 2.84 -0.52 -6.82
CA ARG A 240 2.76 -1.99 -6.94
C ARG A 240 4.06 -2.62 -7.44
N PHE A 241 4.77 -1.98 -8.35
CA PHE A 241 6.02 -2.52 -8.90
C PHE A 241 7.22 -2.25 -7.99
N GLU A 242 7.21 -1.19 -7.17
CA GLU A 242 8.20 -1.04 -6.11
C GLU A 242 8.10 -2.19 -5.08
N GLU A 243 6.89 -2.64 -4.72
CA GLU A 243 6.72 -3.83 -3.86
C GLU A 243 7.34 -5.09 -4.43
N LEU A 244 7.35 -5.21 -5.76
CA LEU A 244 7.97 -6.35 -6.43
C LEU A 244 9.50 -6.24 -6.46
N GLY A 245 10.07 -5.05 -6.29
CA GLY A 245 11.52 -4.81 -6.27
C GLY A 245 12.05 -3.97 -7.43
N PHE A 246 11.19 -3.23 -8.14
CA PHE A 246 11.62 -2.28 -9.17
C PHE A 246 12.02 -0.93 -8.59
N ASP A 247 13.05 -0.33 -9.19
CA ASP A 247 13.38 1.09 -9.04
C ASP A 247 12.46 1.90 -9.97
N CYS A 248 11.34 2.37 -9.43
CA CYS A 248 10.29 3.02 -10.20
C CYS A 248 10.52 4.55 -10.35
N TYR A 249 10.13 5.06 -11.52
CA TYR A 249 10.20 6.47 -11.90
C TYR A 249 8.84 6.88 -12.48
N ALA A 250 8.08 7.68 -11.74
CA ALA A 250 6.76 8.16 -12.11
C ALA A 250 6.87 9.53 -12.79
N VAL A 251 6.55 9.61 -14.08
CA VAL A 251 6.49 10.89 -14.82
C VAL A 251 5.04 11.34 -14.95
N GLU A 252 4.75 12.53 -14.46
CA GLU A 252 3.40 13.11 -14.48
C GLU A 252 3.45 14.63 -14.59
N ALA A 253 2.77 15.17 -15.62
CA ALA A 253 2.75 16.60 -15.92
C ALA A 253 1.65 17.35 -15.15
N SER A 254 0.57 16.68 -14.76
CA SER A 254 -0.50 17.30 -13.98
C SER A 254 -0.07 17.48 -12.53
N LEU A 255 0.09 18.75 -12.11
CA LEU A 255 0.42 19.09 -10.72
C LEU A 255 -0.63 18.58 -9.72
N GLU A 256 -1.91 18.47 -10.14
CA GLU A 256 -2.97 17.86 -9.34
C GLU A 256 -2.70 16.37 -9.10
N ASN A 257 -2.37 15.61 -10.15
CA ASN A 257 -2.02 14.19 -10.02
C ASN A 257 -0.76 14.00 -9.17
N VAL A 258 0.27 14.85 -9.36
CA VAL A 258 1.50 14.85 -8.56
C VAL A 258 1.21 15.10 -7.08
N TYR A 259 0.27 15.98 -6.75
CA TYR A 259 -0.14 16.23 -5.37
C TYR A 259 -0.68 14.96 -4.70
N PHE A 260 -1.65 14.28 -5.33
CA PHE A 260 -2.21 13.02 -4.82
C PHE A 260 -1.14 11.92 -4.75
N MET A 261 -0.33 11.78 -5.80
CA MET A 261 0.76 10.81 -5.87
C MET A 261 1.74 10.97 -4.70
N LYS A 262 2.19 12.19 -4.41
CA LYS A 262 3.13 12.45 -3.30
C LYS A 262 2.54 12.11 -1.94
N LYS A 263 1.27 12.44 -1.70
CA LYS A 263 0.57 12.12 -0.45
C LYS A 263 0.41 10.60 -0.27
N LEU A 264 -0.02 9.87 -1.30
CA LEU A 264 -0.13 8.41 -1.28
C LEU A 264 1.25 7.74 -1.12
N LYS A 265 2.25 8.23 -1.85
CA LYS A 265 3.64 7.77 -1.74
C LYS A 265 4.15 7.85 -0.30
N THR A 266 3.89 8.96 0.39
CA THR A 266 4.22 9.12 1.82
C THR A 266 3.44 8.13 2.68
N ALA A 267 2.10 8.09 2.56
CA ALA A 267 1.23 7.23 3.36
C ALA A 267 1.62 5.74 3.33
N GLU A 268 2.15 5.28 2.20
CA GLU A 268 2.57 3.90 1.99
C GLU A 268 4.08 3.67 2.13
N ASN A 269 4.84 4.66 2.62
CA ASN A 269 6.29 4.61 2.79
C ASN A 269 7.06 4.20 1.52
N ARG A 270 6.57 4.64 0.36
CA ARG A 270 7.18 4.34 -0.95
C ARG A 270 8.40 5.21 -1.22
N LYS A 271 9.28 4.76 -2.11
CA LYS A 271 10.57 5.42 -2.41
C LYS A 271 10.76 5.83 -3.87
N PHE A 272 9.85 5.46 -4.75
CA PHE A 272 9.95 5.71 -6.19
C PHE A 272 10.14 7.18 -6.50
N THR A 273 10.85 7.46 -7.60
CA THR A 273 11.17 8.82 -8.00
C THR A 273 9.93 9.47 -8.63
N VAL A 274 9.59 10.68 -8.21
CA VAL A 274 8.50 11.47 -8.81
C VAL A 274 9.11 12.56 -9.68
N ILE A 275 8.78 12.53 -10.97
CA ILE A 275 9.21 13.48 -11.99
C ILE A 275 7.98 14.33 -12.36
N ALA A 276 7.88 15.51 -11.76
CA ALA A 276 6.71 16.38 -11.81
C ALA A 276 6.78 17.38 -13.00
N GLU A 277 6.94 16.85 -14.21
CA GLU A 277 7.10 17.62 -15.43
C GLU A 277 6.62 16.81 -16.65
N SER A 278 6.70 17.42 -17.85
CA SER A 278 6.38 16.71 -19.09
C SER A 278 7.47 15.67 -19.43
N ILE A 279 7.06 14.52 -19.97
CA ILE A 279 8.01 13.53 -20.50
C ILE A 279 8.87 14.09 -21.65
N PHE A 280 8.41 15.16 -22.31
CA PHE A 280 9.19 15.81 -23.37
C PHE A 280 10.30 16.72 -22.85
N THR A 281 10.11 17.33 -21.68
CA THR A 281 11.14 18.15 -21.01
C THR A 281 12.09 17.30 -20.19
N TYR A 282 11.60 16.17 -19.68
CA TYR A 282 12.41 15.26 -18.91
C TYR A 282 13.50 14.64 -19.81
N GLU A 283 14.73 15.03 -19.55
CA GLU A 283 15.89 14.45 -20.21
C GLU A 283 16.14 13.04 -19.67
N ILE A 284 15.79 12.04 -20.49
CA ILE A 284 16.06 10.63 -20.20
C ILE A 284 17.55 10.39 -20.42
N TYR A 285 18.33 10.54 -19.35
CA TYR A 285 19.78 10.33 -19.38
C TYR A 285 20.20 8.86 -19.16
N CYS A 286 19.25 7.99 -18.80
CA CYS A 286 19.52 6.60 -18.46
C CYS A 286 18.58 5.63 -19.19
N ARG A 287 19.09 4.43 -19.44
CA ARG A 287 18.32 3.29 -19.94
C ARG A 287 17.35 2.80 -18.87
N PHE A 288 16.14 2.41 -19.30
CA PHE A 288 15.16 1.73 -18.46
C PHE A 288 15.04 0.25 -18.82
N ASP A 289 14.87 -0.64 -17.86
CA ASP A 289 14.59 -2.05 -18.19
C ASP A 289 13.16 -2.22 -18.72
N VAL A 290 12.21 -1.45 -18.17
CA VAL A 290 10.79 -1.50 -18.51
C VAL A 290 10.21 -0.09 -18.62
N VAL A 291 9.41 0.16 -19.66
CA VAL A 291 8.62 1.39 -19.84
C VAL A 291 7.14 1.07 -19.87
N PHE A 292 6.33 1.81 -19.14
CA PHE A 292 4.87 1.80 -19.23
C PHE A 292 4.40 3.03 -20.01
N ALA A 293 3.61 2.75 -21.06
CA ALA A 293 2.91 3.74 -21.85
C ALA A 293 1.43 3.32 -21.94
N LEU A 294 0.74 3.38 -20.80
CA LEU A 294 -0.61 2.85 -20.65
C LEU A 294 -1.65 3.95 -20.86
N ASN A 295 -2.30 3.94 -22.01
CA ASN A 295 -3.32 4.91 -22.41
C ASN A 295 -2.85 6.37 -22.27
N ILE A 296 -1.62 6.66 -22.72
CA ILE A 296 -0.99 7.99 -22.60
C ILE A 296 -0.56 8.60 -23.94
N PHE A 297 -0.04 7.81 -24.89
CA PHE A 297 0.54 8.38 -26.11
C PHE A 297 -0.48 9.02 -27.07
N HIS A 298 -1.76 8.68 -26.94
CA HIS A 298 -2.82 9.32 -27.74
C HIS A 298 -2.96 10.83 -27.47
N HIS A 299 -2.55 11.30 -26.28
CA HIS A 299 -2.49 12.72 -25.98
C HIS A 299 -1.52 13.47 -26.92
N PHE A 300 -0.47 12.79 -27.39
CA PHE A 300 0.58 13.34 -28.23
C PHE A 300 0.28 13.21 -29.73
N LEU A 301 -0.80 12.51 -30.12
CA LEU A 301 -1.21 12.41 -31.52
C LEU A 301 -2.13 13.55 -31.97
N LYS A 302 -2.53 14.44 -31.05
CA LYS A 302 -3.56 15.45 -31.28
C LYS A 302 -3.09 16.58 -32.20
N THR A 303 -1.83 17.01 -32.06
CA THR A 303 -1.24 18.08 -32.87
C THR A 303 0.02 17.59 -33.58
N LYS A 304 0.44 18.30 -34.63
CA LYS A 304 1.67 17.97 -35.35
C LYS A 304 2.90 18.12 -34.45
N ASP A 305 2.98 19.20 -33.68
CA ASP A 305 4.13 19.48 -32.82
C ASP A 305 4.30 18.41 -31.73
N ALA A 306 3.21 18.05 -31.02
CA ALA A 306 3.27 16.99 -30.00
C ALA A 306 3.59 15.61 -30.60
N TYR A 307 3.18 15.37 -31.85
CA TYR A 307 3.52 14.15 -32.56
C TYR A 307 5.01 14.09 -32.90
N GLU A 308 5.60 15.21 -33.34
CA GLU A 308 7.04 15.30 -33.60
C GLU A 308 7.86 15.15 -32.31
N GLU A 309 7.38 15.70 -31.19
CA GLU A 309 7.98 15.47 -29.86
C GLU A 309 7.91 14.00 -29.43
N LEU A 310 6.79 13.31 -29.70
CA LEU A 310 6.68 11.87 -29.45
C LEU A 310 7.68 11.06 -30.29
N VAL A 311 7.81 11.34 -31.58
CA VAL A 311 8.81 10.70 -32.45
C VAL A 311 10.22 10.91 -31.89
N ALA A 312 10.55 12.15 -31.49
CA ALA A 312 11.84 12.46 -30.89
C ALA A 312 12.06 11.77 -29.52
N LEU A 313 11.00 11.58 -28.72
CA LEU A 313 11.04 10.85 -27.46
C LEU A 313 11.30 9.36 -27.67
N LEU A 314 10.57 8.74 -28.59
CA LEU A 314 10.74 7.33 -28.90
C LEU A 314 12.13 7.05 -29.45
N GLY A 315 12.64 7.92 -30.34
CA GLY A 315 13.95 7.75 -30.98
C GLY A 315 15.14 7.86 -30.04
N ARG A 316 14.98 8.53 -28.89
CA ARG A 316 16.02 8.61 -27.83
C ARG A 316 15.83 7.59 -26.71
N MET A 317 14.71 6.85 -26.70
CA MET A 317 14.40 5.91 -25.63
C MET A 317 15.23 4.63 -25.78
N ASP A 318 16.01 4.30 -24.76
CA ASP A 318 16.65 3.00 -24.63
C ASP A 318 15.95 2.18 -23.56
N THR A 319 15.15 1.20 -23.99
CA THR A 319 14.50 0.23 -23.11
C THR A 319 14.60 -1.20 -23.62
N ASP A 320 14.52 -2.19 -22.74
CA ASP A 320 14.42 -3.60 -23.14
C ASP A 320 12.99 -4.05 -23.42
N MET A 321 12.03 -3.37 -22.80
CA MET A 321 10.64 -3.74 -22.82
C MET A 321 9.73 -2.52 -22.67
N MET A 322 8.61 -2.52 -23.38
CA MET A 322 7.54 -1.56 -23.21
C MET A 322 6.20 -2.29 -23.09
N PHE A 323 5.40 -1.89 -22.11
CA PHE A 323 3.97 -2.25 -22.05
C PHE A 323 3.16 -1.07 -22.55
N PHE A 324 2.34 -1.32 -23.55
CA PHE A 324 1.63 -0.29 -24.28
C PHE A 324 0.12 -0.60 -24.34
N GLU A 325 -0.69 0.38 -24.00
CA GLU A 325 -2.16 0.31 -24.12
C GLU A 325 -2.60 1.52 -24.98
N PRO A 326 -3.12 1.30 -26.21
CA PRO A 326 -3.56 2.39 -27.08
C PRO A 326 -4.94 2.90 -26.67
N HIS A 327 -5.29 4.10 -27.17
CA HIS A 327 -6.65 4.62 -27.11
C HIS A 327 -7.59 3.86 -28.06
N HIS A 328 -8.90 4.04 -27.88
CA HIS A 328 -9.88 3.67 -28.90
C HIS A 328 -10.03 4.79 -29.92
N THR A 329 -9.95 4.46 -31.21
CA THR A 329 -10.02 5.45 -32.31
C THR A 329 -11.34 6.23 -32.34
N SER A 330 -12.40 5.67 -31.77
CA SER A 330 -13.73 6.28 -31.66
C SER A 330 -13.92 7.20 -30.46
N GLU A 331 -12.89 7.41 -29.63
CA GLU A 331 -13.01 8.30 -28.47
C GLU A 331 -13.27 9.75 -28.89
N PRO A 332 -14.21 10.47 -28.24
CA PRO A 332 -14.52 11.86 -28.59
C PRO A 332 -13.32 12.79 -28.60
N GLN A 333 -12.34 12.54 -27.73
CA GLN A 333 -11.12 13.34 -27.64
C GLN A 333 -10.15 13.18 -28.81
N MET A 334 -10.39 12.20 -29.68
CA MET A 334 -9.58 11.96 -30.89
C MET A 334 -10.17 12.63 -32.13
N ILE A 335 -11.33 13.27 -32.02
CA ILE A 335 -11.93 14.05 -33.11
C ILE A 335 -10.96 15.18 -33.49
N GLY A 336 -10.53 15.20 -34.76
CA GLY A 336 -9.62 16.21 -35.29
C GLY A 336 -8.14 16.00 -34.93
N ALA A 337 -7.76 14.85 -34.37
CA ALA A 337 -6.36 14.56 -34.06
C ALA A 337 -5.50 14.49 -35.34
N TYR A 338 -4.26 14.98 -35.24
CA TYR A 338 -3.27 14.93 -36.33
C TYR A 338 -2.99 13.51 -36.83
N ARG A 339 -2.98 12.53 -35.91
CA ARG A 339 -2.97 11.10 -36.20
C ARG A 339 -3.99 10.37 -35.32
N ASN A 340 -4.58 9.31 -35.84
CA ASN A 340 -5.51 8.46 -35.09
C ASN A 340 -5.31 7.00 -35.49
N TYR A 341 -4.25 6.40 -34.96
CA TYR A 341 -3.85 5.05 -35.31
C TYR A 341 -4.79 4.00 -34.75
N GLY A 342 -5.06 2.95 -35.54
CA GLY A 342 -5.60 1.71 -34.99
C GLY A 342 -4.59 1.03 -34.05
N PRO A 343 -5.01 0.10 -33.18
CA PRO A 343 -4.12 -0.53 -32.19
C PRO A 343 -2.84 -1.14 -32.81
N ASP A 344 -2.97 -2.00 -33.82
CA ASP A 344 -1.83 -2.67 -34.46
C ASP A 344 -0.97 -1.69 -35.26
N GLU A 345 -1.58 -0.71 -35.91
CA GLU A 345 -0.88 0.37 -36.62
C GLU A 345 -0.04 1.20 -35.65
N PHE A 346 -0.56 1.49 -34.47
CA PHE A 346 0.17 2.23 -33.44
C PHE A 346 1.35 1.41 -32.92
N VAL A 347 1.18 0.10 -32.72
CA VAL A 347 2.29 -0.78 -32.36
C VAL A 347 3.39 -0.78 -33.43
N GLN A 348 3.03 -0.85 -34.72
CA GLN A 348 4.01 -0.74 -35.81
C GLN A 348 4.73 0.61 -35.82
N PHE A 349 4.00 1.70 -35.58
CA PHE A 349 4.60 3.03 -35.41
C PHE A 349 5.63 3.05 -34.26
N LEU A 350 5.33 2.43 -33.11
CA LEU A 350 6.26 2.34 -31.99
C LEU A 350 7.51 1.52 -32.33
N LEU A 351 7.36 0.37 -33.00
CA LEU A 351 8.50 -0.45 -33.43
C LEU A 351 9.42 0.29 -34.41
N GLN A 352 8.86 1.15 -35.27
CA GLN A 352 9.64 1.94 -36.22
C GLN A 352 10.45 3.06 -35.57
N HIS A 353 10.04 3.53 -34.39
CA HIS A 353 10.62 4.72 -33.75
C HIS A 353 11.30 4.43 -32.41
N THR A 354 11.36 3.16 -31.97
CA THR A 354 12.05 2.74 -30.75
C THR A 354 13.16 1.75 -31.07
N ASN A 355 13.92 1.37 -30.05
CA ASN A 355 14.94 0.31 -30.14
C ASN A 355 14.36 -1.12 -30.01
N LEU A 356 13.03 -1.27 -29.97
CA LEU A 356 12.33 -2.55 -29.80
C LEU A 356 12.01 -3.17 -31.15
N THR A 357 12.19 -4.48 -31.31
CA THR A 357 12.02 -5.17 -32.61
C THR A 357 10.87 -6.16 -32.63
N ASN A 358 10.37 -6.56 -31.47
CA ASN A 358 9.32 -7.55 -31.31
C ASN A 358 8.08 -6.94 -30.63
N SER A 359 6.91 -7.47 -30.96
CA SER A 359 5.65 -7.11 -30.31
C SER A 359 4.71 -8.29 -30.18
N GLY A 360 3.83 -8.27 -29.18
CA GLY A 360 2.76 -9.25 -29.00
C GLY A 360 1.60 -8.66 -28.21
N HIS A 361 0.38 -8.98 -28.64
CA HIS A 361 -0.83 -8.76 -27.85
C HIS A 361 -0.81 -9.73 -26.67
N ILE A 362 -0.89 -9.21 -25.43
CA ILE A 362 -0.79 -10.04 -24.23
C ILE A 362 -2.13 -10.22 -23.53
N ALA A 363 -3.05 -9.26 -23.66
CA ALA A 363 -4.39 -9.35 -23.07
C ALA A 363 -5.30 -8.19 -23.53
N THR A 364 -6.55 -8.24 -23.09
CA THR A 364 -7.49 -7.12 -23.18
C THR A 364 -7.94 -6.69 -21.78
N ALA A 365 -7.79 -5.40 -21.49
CA ALA A 365 -8.22 -4.75 -20.25
C ALA A 365 -9.75 -4.75 -20.10
N GLU A 366 -10.23 -4.39 -18.91
CA GLU A 366 -11.67 -4.38 -18.58
C GLU A 366 -12.46 -3.37 -19.41
N ASP A 367 -11.80 -2.30 -19.86
CA ASP A 367 -12.34 -1.26 -20.75
C ASP A 367 -12.24 -1.63 -22.24
N LYS A 368 -11.94 -2.91 -22.52
CA LYS A 368 -11.80 -3.50 -23.85
C LYS A 368 -10.58 -2.99 -24.64
N ARG A 369 -9.64 -2.27 -24.02
CA ARG A 369 -8.40 -1.87 -24.69
C ARG A 369 -7.42 -3.05 -24.75
N PRO A 370 -6.78 -3.31 -25.90
CA PRO A 370 -5.71 -4.29 -25.98
C PRO A 370 -4.48 -3.80 -25.23
N ILE A 371 -3.76 -4.72 -24.60
CA ILE A 371 -2.46 -4.45 -23.99
C ILE A 371 -1.42 -5.20 -24.82
N TYR A 372 -0.38 -4.48 -25.22
CA TYR A 372 0.74 -5.03 -25.97
C TYR A 372 2.00 -5.02 -25.13
N LYS A 373 2.84 -6.02 -25.37
CA LYS A 373 4.22 -6.06 -24.94
C LYS A 373 5.09 -5.86 -26.17
N LEU A 374 6.01 -4.91 -26.12
CA LEU A 374 7.08 -4.71 -27.09
C LEU A 374 8.41 -5.01 -26.41
N TRP A 375 9.34 -5.66 -27.10
CA TRP A 375 10.64 -6.03 -26.53
C TRP A 375 11.75 -6.08 -27.58
N LYS A 376 13.00 -6.02 -27.14
CA LYS A 376 14.20 -6.11 -28.01
C LYS A 376 14.25 -7.39 -28.80
#